data_AF-A0A5F9DNE2-F1
#
_entry.id   AF-A0A5F9DNE2-F1
#
_cell.length_a   1.000
_cell.length_b   1.000
_cell.length_c   1.000
_cell.angle_alpha   90.00
_cell.angle_beta   90.00
_cell.angle_gamma   90.00
#
_symmetry.space_group_name_H-M   'P 1'
#
loop_
_entity.id
_entity.type
_entity.pdbx_description
1 polymer ?
#
loop_
_entity_poly.entity_id
_entity_poly.type
_entity_poly.pdbx_seq_one_letter_code
_entity_poly.pdbx_strand_id
1 'polypeptide(L)'
;MATVAELKAVLRDTLEKRGVLGHLKARIRAEVFNALDDDSEPRPVLSHENLLINELIREYLEFNKYKYTASVLMAESGQPVVPLDRQFLIRELNAFEESKDNTV
;
A
#
# COMPACT_ATOMS: atom_id res chain seq x y z
N MET A 1 -19.98 -35.64 16.04
CA MET A 1 -20.41 -34.98 14.79
C MET A 1 -19.91 -33.55 14.87
N ALA A 2 -19.20 -33.04 13.85
CA ALA A 2 -18.74 -31.66 13.87
C ALA A 2 -19.94 -30.71 13.82
N THR A 3 -19.98 -29.72 14.71
CA THR A 3 -21.05 -28.73 14.73
C THR A 3 -20.84 -27.72 13.60
N VAL A 4 -21.92 -27.06 13.15
CA VAL A 4 -21.84 -25.99 12.14
C VAL A 4 -20.90 -24.86 12.59
N ALA A 5 -20.80 -24.60 13.89
CA ALA A 5 -19.90 -23.61 14.47
C ALA A 5 -18.42 -24.02 14.32
N GLU A 6 -18.08 -25.27 14.63
CA GLU A 6 -16.72 -25.81 14.44
C GLU A 6 -16.32 -25.78 12.96
N LEU A 7 -17.24 -26.14 12.06
CA LEU A 7 -16.97 -26.10 10.63
C LEU A 7 -16.69 -24.67 10.13
N LYS A 8 -17.46 -23.68 10.62
CA LYS A 8 -17.22 -22.26 10.32
C LYS A 8 -15.88 -21.77 10.86
N ALA A 9 -15.50 -22.16 12.08
CA ALA A 9 -14.23 -21.78 12.69
C ALA A 9 -13.04 -22.33 11.89
N VAL A 10 -13.07 -23.63 11.56
CA VAL A 10 -12.02 -24.28 10.76
C VAL A 10 -11.91 -23.64 9.36
N LEU A 11 -13.03 -23.35 8.72
CA LEU A 11 -13.05 -22.69 7.41
C LEU A 11 -12.42 -21.29 7.47
N ARG A 12 -12.80 -20.50 8.47
CA ARG A 12 -12.24 -19.16 8.69
C ARG A 12 -10.73 -19.22 8.89
N ASP A 13 -10.25 -20.06 9.81
CA ASP A 13 -8.81 -20.19 10.09
C ASP A 13 -8.03 -20.63 8.86
N THR A 14 -8.60 -21.53 8.05
CA THR A 14 -7.99 -21.98 6.79
C THR A 14 -7.88 -20.84 5.78
N LEU A 15 -8.93 -20.03 5.63
CA LEU A 15 -8.92 -18.87 4.72
C LEU A 15 -7.97 -17.76 5.22
N GLU A 16 -7.86 -17.58 6.52
CA GLU A 16 -6.97 -16.59 7.16
C GLU A 16 -5.50 -17.00 6.97
N LYS A 17 -5.13 -18.27 7.23
CA LYS A 17 -3.77 -18.80 6.99
C LYS A 17 -3.34 -18.75 5.52
N ARG A 18 -4.28 -18.93 4.58
CA ARG A 18 -4.00 -18.82 3.14
C ARG A 18 -3.97 -17.36 2.65
N GLY A 19 -4.22 -16.37 3.51
CA GLY A 19 -4.32 -14.95 3.14
C GLY A 19 -5.60 -14.57 2.37
N VAL A 20 -6.39 -15.55 1.93
CA VAL A 20 -7.61 -15.37 1.12
C VAL A 20 -8.66 -14.55 1.86
N LEU A 21 -8.82 -14.77 3.16
CA LEU A 21 -9.80 -14.00 3.96
C LEU A 21 -9.43 -12.50 4.01
N GLY A 22 -8.14 -12.19 4.06
CA GLY A 22 -7.64 -10.82 3.99
C GLY A 22 -7.96 -10.15 2.65
N HIS A 23 -7.67 -10.84 1.55
CA HIS A 23 -8.02 -10.37 0.20
C HIS A 23 -9.52 -10.15 0.02
N LEU A 24 -10.35 -11.06 0.52
CA LEU A 24 -11.81 -10.95 0.43
C LEU A 24 -12.33 -9.72 1.21
N LYS A 25 -11.86 -9.54 2.44
CA LYS A 25 -12.17 -8.36 3.26
C LYS A 25 -11.75 -7.06 2.58
N ALA A 26 -10.56 -7.04 1.98
CA ALA A 26 -10.06 -5.87 1.25
C ALA A 26 -10.95 -5.54 0.04
N ARG A 27 -11.34 -6.55 -0.74
CA ARG A 27 -12.22 -6.36 -1.90
C ARG A 27 -13.61 -5.86 -1.51
N ILE A 28 -14.17 -6.38 -0.41
CA ILE A 28 -15.45 -5.88 0.14
C ILE A 28 -15.32 -4.42 0.55
N ARG A 29 -14.23 -4.04 1.24
CA ARG A 29 -14.00 -2.63 1.61
C ARG A 29 -13.90 -1.72 0.38
N ALA A 30 -13.15 -2.13 -0.64
CA ALA A 30 -13.02 -1.36 -1.88
C ALA A 30 -14.39 -1.15 -2.55
N GLU A 31 -15.22 -2.19 -2.63
CA GLU A 31 -16.56 -2.08 -3.20
C GLU A 31 -17.47 -1.15 -2.38
N VAL A 32 -17.39 -1.22 -1.05
CA VAL A 32 -18.14 -0.31 -0.16
C VAL A 32 -17.68 1.13 -0.35
N PHE A 33 -16.38 1.38 -0.46
CA PHE A 33 -15.85 2.72 -0.77
C PHE A 33 -16.37 3.22 -2.11
N ASN A 34 -16.24 2.43 -3.19
CA ASN A 34 -16.74 2.81 -4.52
C ASN A 34 -18.24 3.09 -4.54
N ALA A 35 -19.04 2.34 -3.77
CA ALA A 35 -20.49 2.55 -3.69
C ALA A 35 -20.89 3.82 -2.91
N LEU A 36 -19.98 4.32 -2.06
CA LEU A 36 -20.16 5.54 -1.27
C LEU A 36 -19.45 6.75 -1.89
N ASP A 37 -18.50 6.53 -2.81
CA ASP A 37 -17.70 7.60 -3.40
C ASP A 37 -18.60 8.46 -4.29
N ASP A 38 -18.65 9.75 -3.98
CA ASP A 38 -19.34 10.75 -4.77
C ASP A 38 -18.32 11.31 -5.78
N ASP A 39 -18.31 10.74 -6.99
CA ASP A 39 -17.41 11.12 -8.10
C ASP A 39 -17.59 12.59 -8.58
N SER A 40 -18.44 13.38 -7.92
CA SER A 40 -18.68 14.78 -8.27
C SER A 40 -17.49 15.70 -7.97
N GLU A 41 -16.60 15.34 -7.03
CA GLU A 41 -15.40 16.13 -6.74
C GLU A 41 -14.17 15.59 -7.51
N PRO A 42 -13.57 16.40 -8.39
CA PRO A 42 -12.37 15.98 -9.10
C PRO A 42 -11.20 15.82 -8.12
N ARG A 43 -10.47 14.71 -8.24
CA ARG A 43 -9.24 14.49 -7.46
C ARG A 43 -8.29 15.67 -7.63
N PRO A 44 -7.65 16.16 -6.55
CA PRO A 44 -6.63 17.18 -6.65
C PRO A 44 -5.51 16.75 -7.59
N VAL A 45 -4.95 17.72 -8.32
CA VAL A 45 -3.77 17.48 -9.16
C VAL A 45 -2.59 17.10 -8.25
N LEU A 46 -1.80 16.12 -8.68
CA LEU A 46 -0.59 15.71 -7.96
C LEU A 46 0.40 16.89 -7.87
N SER A 47 0.58 17.43 -6.66
CA SER A 47 1.56 18.48 -6.39
C SER A 47 2.97 17.91 -6.23
N HIS A 48 3.98 18.79 -6.25
CA HIS A 48 5.37 18.43 -6.00
C HIS A 48 5.55 17.78 -4.62
N GLU A 49 4.91 18.34 -3.59
CA GLU A 49 4.99 17.82 -2.22
C GLU A 49 4.36 16.43 -2.13
N ASN A 50 3.19 16.24 -2.75
CA ASN A 50 2.54 14.94 -2.77
C ASN A 50 3.36 13.89 -3.54
N LEU A 51 4.05 14.30 -4.61
CA LEU A 51 4.98 13.43 -5.32
C LEU A 51 6.11 12.94 -4.39
N LEU A 52 6.74 13.84 -3.62
CA LEU A 52 7.78 13.49 -2.66
C LEU A 52 7.25 12.59 -1.54
N ILE A 53 6.08 12.91 -0.97
CA ILE A 53 5.45 12.11 0.09
C ILE A 53 5.13 10.70 -0.41
N ASN A 54 4.50 10.59 -1.58
CA ASN A 54 4.14 9.29 -2.11
C ASN A 54 5.39 8.45 -2.42
N GLU A 55 6.49 9.07 -2.82
CA GLU A 55 7.78 8.40 -3.03
C GLU A 55 8.38 7.85 -1.73
N LEU A 56 8.32 8.61 -0.63
CA LEU A 56 8.74 8.14 0.69
C LEU A 56 7.87 6.98 1.18
N ILE A 57 6.55 7.05 0.93
CA ILE A 57 5.63 5.96 1.25
C ILE A 57 5.99 4.73 0.39
N ARG A 58 6.25 4.90 -0.91
CA ARG A 58 6.68 3.82 -1.81
C ARG A 58 7.95 3.15 -1.29
N GLU A 59 8.98 3.91 -0.93
CA GLU A 59 10.24 3.39 -0.35
C GLU A 59 9.98 2.62 0.95
N TYR A 60 9.14 3.15 1.84
CA TYR A 60 8.74 2.48 3.08
C TYR A 60 8.04 1.13 2.81
N LEU A 61 7.07 1.10 1.88
CA LEU A 61 6.32 -0.11 1.54
C LEU A 61 7.24 -1.16 0.91
N GLU A 62 8.18 -0.75 0.04
CA GLU A 62 9.16 -1.65 -0.58
C GLU A 62 10.17 -2.21 0.42
N PHE A 63 10.66 -1.37 1.34
CA PHE A 63 11.55 -1.80 2.42
C PHE A 63 10.92 -2.91 3.26
N ASN A 64 9.65 -2.74 3.62
CA ASN A 64 8.88 -3.69 4.43
C ASN A 64 8.23 -4.84 3.62
N LYS A 65 8.52 -4.94 2.32
CA LYS A 65 8.00 -6.00 1.42
C LYS A 65 6.48 -6.00 1.24
N TYR A 66 5.82 -4.86 1.40
CA TYR A 66 4.38 -4.67 1.17
C TYR A 66 4.05 -4.46 -0.32
N LYS A 67 4.45 -5.43 -1.16
CA LYS A 67 4.40 -5.32 -2.62
C LYS A 67 3.01 -5.00 -3.18
N TYR A 68 1.97 -5.60 -2.61
CA TYR A 68 0.59 -5.39 -3.07
C TYR A 68 0.11 -3.97 -2.75
N THR A 69 0.41 -3.47 -1.55
CA THR A 69 0.05 -2.09 -1.16
C THR A 69 0.79 -1.07 -2.01
N ALA A 70 2.09 -1.28 -2.26
CA ALA A 70 2.87 -0.40 -3.13
C ALA A 70 2.28 -0.35 -4.55
N SER A 71 1.85 -1.49 -5.10
CA SER A 71 1.21 -1.55 -6.42
C SER A 71 -0.11 -0.77 -6.48
N VAL A 72 -0.93 -0.82 -5.42
CA VAL A 72 -2.19 -0.07 -5.37
C VAL A 72 -1.91 1.42 -5.25
N LEU A 73 -1.00 1.82 -4.35
CA LEU A 73 -0.61 3.22 -4.18
C LEU A 73 -0.15 3.85 -5.49
N MET A 74 0.75 3.20 -6.23
CA MET A 74 1.25 3.72 -7.51
C MET A 74 0.15 3.88 -8.56
N ALA A 75 -0.82 2.96 -8.60
CA ALA A 75 -1.94 3.04 -9.53
C ALA A 75 -2.92 4.17 -9.15
N GLU A 76 -3.10 4.45 -7.87
CA GLU A 76 -4.06 5.44 -7.37
C GLU A 76 -3.51 6.86 -7.33
N SER A 77 -2.22 7.02 -7.04
CA SER A 77 -1.60 8.33 -6.82
C SER A 77 -1.20 9.07 -8.11
N GLY A 78 -1.23 8.38 -9.26
CA GLY A 78 -0.73 8.92 -10.53
C GLY A 78 0.78 9.15 -10.55
N GLN A 79 1.51 8.53 -9.62
CA GLN A 79 2.96 8.66 -9.51
C GLN A 79 3.68 7.94 -10.67
N PRO A 80 4.84 8.46 -11.13
CA PRO A 80 5.64 7.76 -12.11
C PRO A 80 6.00 6.34 -11.65
N VAL A 81 5.93 5.38 -12.59
CA VAL A 81 6.31 3.98 -12.33
C VAL A 81 7.81 3.86 -12.02
N VAL A 82 8.62 4.78 -12.55
CA VAL A 82 10.05 4.84 -12.28
C VAL A 82 10.25 5.59 -10.96
N PRO A 83 10.94 4.97 -9.98
CA PRO A 83 11.36 5.62 -8.75
C PRO A 83 12.06 6.96 -8.99
N LEU A 84 11.84 7.92 -8.10
CA LEU A 84 12.65 9.13 -8.09
C LEU A 84 14.07 8.79 -7.64
N ASP A 85 15.01 9.57 -8.16
CA ASP A 85 16.40 9.42 -7.77
C ASP A 85 16.58 9.76 -6.28
N ARG A 86 17.42 8.98 -5.60
CA ARG A 86 17.58 9.10 -4.16
C ARG A 86 18.32 10.36 -3.75
N GLN A 87 19.31 10.79 -4.54
CA GLN A 87 20.02 12.04 -4.30
C GLN A 87 19.09 13.23 -4.54
N PHE A 88 18.18 13.13 -5.51
CA PHE A 88 17.10 14.09 -5.68
C PHE A 88 16.23 14.20 -4.43
N LEU A 89 15.74 13.08 -3.87
CA LEU A 89 14.92 13.09 -2.66
C LEU A 89 15.65 13.71 -1.46
N ILE A 90 16.90 13.33 -1.23
CA ILE A 90 17.73 13.86 -0.14
C ILE A 90 17.84 15.39 -0.27
N ARG A 91 18.08 15.89 -1.48
CA ARG A 91 18.20 17.33 -1.74
C ARG A 91 16.88 18.07 -1.52
N GLU A 92 15.79 17.56 -2.09
CA GLU A 92 14.47 18.21 -2.00
C GLU A 92 13.91 18.19 -0.57
N LEU A 93 14.16 17.13 0.18
CA LEU A 93 13.71 17.00 1.57
C LEU A 93 14.68 17.62 2.58
N ASN A 94 15.83 18.11 2.12
CA ASN A 94 16.95 18.55 2.97
C ASN A 94 17.29 17.50 4.05
N ALA A 95 17.26 16.23 3.66
CA ALA A 95 17.51 15.10 4.54
C ALA A 95 19.01 14.83 4.62
N PHE A 96 19.46 14.26 5.74
CA PHE A 96 20.79 13.67 5.84
C PHE A 96 20.65 12.17 5.83
N GLU A 97 21.42 11.49 4.99
CA GLU A 97 21.46 10.05 4.97
C GLU A 97 22.82 9.52 5.41
N GLU A 98 22.83 8.66 6.43
CA GLU A 98 24.03 7.93 6.80
C GLU A 98 24.33 6.87 5.74
N SER A 99 25.55 6.91 5.19
CA SER A 99 26.05 5.89 4.29
C SER A 99 25.91 4.51 4.95
N LYS A 100 25.20 3.59 4.31
CA LYS A 100 25.27 2.16 4.66
C LYS A 100 26.59 1.56 4.17
N ASP A 101 27.71 2.13 4.61
CA ASP A 101 29.00 1.45 4.62
C ASP A 101 29.32 1.09 6.08
N ASN A 102 29.68 -0.17 6.31
CA ASN A 102 29.82 -0.89 7.59
C ASN A 102 28.48 -1.52 8.04
N THR A 103 28.25 -2.84 7.98
CA THR A 103 29.16 -3.98 8.13
C THR A 103 28.42 -5.20 7.59
N VAL A 104 29.06 -5.96 6.69
CA VAL A 104 28.76 -7.39 6.50
C VAL A 104 29.59 -8.17 7.50
#